data_AF-A0AA41SDL8-F1
#
_entry.id   AF-A0AA41SDL8-F1
#
_cell.length_a   1.000
_cell.length_b   1.000
_cell.length_c   1.000
_cell.angle_alpha   90.00
_cell.angle_beta   90.00
_cell.angle_gamma   90.00
#
_symmetry.space_group_name_H-M   'P 1'
#
loop_
_entity.id
_entity.type
_entity.pdbx_description
1 polymer ?
#
loop_
_entity_poly.entity_id
_entity_poly.type
_entity_poly.pdbx_seq_one_letter_code
_entity_poly.pdbx_strand_id
1 'polypeptide(L)'
;MQANQLKSKCNEDKFQFSTYEVIAGHIWRCSCKARELKDDQETMISIPVDCRSRLSPPLPEGYFGNAIMDLAPKAIAGDIVSRPLSYTVKIIHDTLCTLGNNEYFRSALDFLESHPNISTLIKGPQTFKGCSIGNANWLKLPMYEADFGWGQPVYMGPAVISCAGRSMLAPNPPGVGGFSLTIALESDYHMNLFKNYFYDI
;
A
#
# COMPACT_ATOMS: atom_id res chain seq x y z
N MET A 1 12.90 -14.46 0.72
CA MET A 1 14.17 -14.29 -0.04
C MET A 1 14.12 -13.06 -0.93
N GLN A 2 13.15 -12.95 -1.86
CA GLN A 2 12.96 -11.81 -2.78
C GLN A 2 12.77 -10.44 -2.09
N ALA A 3 11.89 -10.34 -1.09
CA ALA A 3 11.66 -9.07 -0.39
C ALA A 3 12.90 -8.56 0.36
N ASN A 4 13.74 -9.47 0.87
CA ASN A 4 15.00 -9.09 1.52
C ASN A 4 16.03 -8.61 0.49
N GLN A 5 16.05 -9.21 -0.71
CA GLN A 5 16.91 -8.75 -1.81
C GLN A 5 16.52 -7.35 -2.29
N LEU A 6 15.21 -7.08 -2.46
CA LEU A 6 14.73 -5.73 -2.77
C LEU A 6 15.14 -4.75 -1.65
N LYS A 7 14.93 -5.14 -0.40
CA LYS A 7 15.28 -4.31 0.76
C LYS A 7 16.78 -3.98 0.81
N SER A 8 17.65 -4.95 0.57
CA SER A 8 19.10 -4.71 0.53
C SER A 8 19.53 -3.83 -0.64
N LYS A 9 18.81 -3.83 -1.76
CA LYS A 9 19.09 -2.93 -2.89
C LYS A 9 18.66 -1.48 -2.63
N CYS A 10 17.74 -1.26 -1.69
CA CYS A 10 17.23 0.08 -1.38
C CYS A 10 17.87 0.71 -0.14
N ASN A 11 18.25 -0.10 0.85
CA ASN A 11 18.85 0.41 2.07
C ASN A 11 20.34 0.66 1.86
N GLU A 12 20.74 1.91 2.05
CA GLU A 12 22.12 2.37 2.11
C GLU A 12 22.39 2.91 3.54
N ASP A 13 23.65 3.20 3.89
CA ASP A 13 24.03 3.65 5.24
C ASP A 13 23.20 4.84 5.77
N LYS A 14 22.64 5.66 4.88
CA LYS A 14 21.86 6.87 5.21
C LYS A 14 20.36 6.64 5.37
N PHE A 15 19.79 5.55 4.83
CA PHE A 15 18.35 5.33 4.82
C PHE A 15 18.01 3.87 5.10
N GLN A 16 17.20 3.64 6.15
CA GLN A 16 16.71 2.32 6.53
C GLN A 16 15.21 2.24 6.28
N PHE A 17 14.83 1.81 5.06
CA PHE A 17 13.44 1.59 4.73
C PHE A 17 12.93 0.28 5.33
N SER A 18 11.67 0.28 5.73
CA SER A 18 10.95 -0.92 6.15
C SER A 18 10.69 -1.83 4.95
N THR A 19 10.48 -3.12 5.24
CA THR A 19 10.16 -4.11 4.20
C THR A 19 8.87 -3.73 3.46
N TYR A 20 7.90 -3.15 4.16
CA TYR A 20 6.65 -2.68 3.54
C TYR A 20 6.89 -1.53 2.56
N GLU A 21 7.62 -0.49 2.94
CA GLU A 21 7.89 0.67 2.06
C GLU A 21 8.57 0.23 0.76
N VAL A 22 9.52 -0.71 0.86
CA VAL A 22 10.20 -1.27 -0.30
C VAL A 22 9.25 -2.05 -1.22
N ILE A 23 8.40 -2.91 -0.65
CA ILE A 23 7.42 -3.68 -1.43
C ILE A 23 6.38 -2.75 -2.07
N ALA A 24 5.88 -1.76 -1.33
CA ALA A 24 4.91 -0.79 -1.83
C ALA A 24 5.50 0.04 -2.99
N GLY A 25 6.75 0.49 -2.85
CA GLY A 25 7.48 1.17 -3.93
C GLY A 25 7.68 0.29 -5.16
N HIS A 26 7.99 -0.99 -4.96
CA HIS A 26 8.14 -1.96 -6.06
C HIS A 26 6.82 -2.20 -6.77
N ILE A 27 5.72 -2.40 -6.03
CA ILE A 27 4.37 -2.55 -6.60
C ILE A 27 3.99 -1.30 -7.41
N TRP A 28 4.26 -0.11 -6.88
CA TRP A 28 3.97 1.14 -7.57
C TRP A 28 4.75 1.26 -8.88
N ARG A 29 6.06 1.02 -8.84
CA ARG A 29 6.93 1.05 -10.02
C ARG A 29 6.53 0.03 -11.07
N CYS A 30 6.28 -1.21 -10.69
CA CYS A 30 5.82 -2.27 -11.60
C CYS A 30 4.46 -1.92 -12.21
N SER A 31 3.56 -1.30 -11.45
CA SER A 31 2.26 -0.84 -11.94
C SER A 31 2.38 0.28 -12.97
N CYS A 32 3.30 1.23 -12.77
CA CYS A 32 3.58 2.28 -13.75
C CYS A 32 4.13 1.68 -15.06
N LYS A 33 5.10 0.77 -14.96
CA LYS A 33 5.66 0.07 -16.14
C LYS A 33 4.61 -0.76 -16.88
N ALA A 34 3.79 -1.51 -16.14
CA ALA A 34 2.80 -2.43 -16.71
C ALA A 34 1.67 -1.72 -17.45
N ARG A 35 1.34 -0.49 -17.04
CA ARG A 35 0.32 0.34 -17.67
C ARG A 35 0.89 1.28 -18.74
N GLU A 36 2.19 1.22 -18.97
CA GLU A 36 2.87 2.03 -19.98
C GLU A 36 2.52 3.52 -19.83
N LEU A 37 2.51 4.00 -18.58
CA LEU A 37 2.17 5.39 -18.29
C LEU A 37 3.15 6.31 -19.00
N LYS A 38 2.64 7.43 -19.51
CA LYS A 38 3.48 8.46 -20.11
C LYS A 38 4.46 9.01 -19.09
N ASP A 39 5.66 9.38 -19.54
CA ASP A 39 6.71 9.86 -18.66
C ASP A 39 6.32 11.10 -17.86
N ASP A 40 5.42 11.95 -18.39
CA ASP A 40 4.92 13.17 -17.74
C ASP A 40 3.67 12.95 -16.87
N GLN A 41 3.18 11.73 -16.76
CA GLN A 41 1.95 11.42 -16.02
C GLN A 41 2.17 11.45 -14.50
N GLU A 42 1.45 12.33 -13.78
CA GLU A 42 1.34 12.24 -12.32
C GLU A 42 0.60 10.95 -11.92
N THR A 43 1.15 10.25 -10.94
CA THR A 43 0.57 9.04 -10.34
C THR A 43 0.67 9.12 -8.81
N MET A 44 -0.14 8.33 -8.12
CA MET A 44 -0.07 8.17 -6.67
C MET A 44 -0.29 6.72 -6.24
N ILE A 45 0.27 6.38 -5.08
CA ILE A 45 -0.09 5.17 -4.33
C ILE A 45 -0.88 5.57 -3.08
N SER A 46 -2.07 5.02 -2.88
CA SER A 46 -2.84 5.19 -1.64
C SER A 46 -2.43 4.12 -0.64
N ILE A 47 -2.02 4.55 0.54
CA ILE A 47 -1.55 3.71 1.64
C ILE A 47 -2.44 3.94 2.86
N PRO A 48 -3.26 2.96 3.25
CA PRO A 48 -4.02 3.03 4.49
C PRO A 48 -3.08 2.91 5.70
N VAL A 49 -3.15 3.87 6.61
CA VAL A 49 -2.32 3.94 7.82
C VAL A 49 -3.19 3.77 9.05
N ASP A 50 -2.78 2.86 9.95
CA ASP A 50 -3.38 2.73 11.26
C ASP A 50 -2.98 3.88 12.18
N CYS A 51 -3.96 4.68 12.59
CA CYS A 51 -3.78 5.88 13.39
C CYS A 51 -3.80 5.58 14.90
N ARG A 52 -4.25 4.39 15.34
CA ARG A 52 -4.54 4.09 16.76
C ARG A 52 -3.41 4.44 17.71
N SER A 53 -2.19 4.01 17.40
CA SER A 53 -1.01 4.25 18.23
C SER A 53 -0.29 5.57 17.93
N ARG A 54 -0.73 6.31 16.91
CA ARG A 54 -0.09 7.54 16.41
C ARG A 54 -0.80 8.81 16.85
N LEU A 55 -2.05 8.69 17.31
CA LEU A 55 -2.80 9.77 17.94
C LEU A 55 -2.25 10.07 19.34
N SER A 56 -2.41 11.31 19.78
CA SER A 56 -2.08 11.77 21.12
C SER A 56 -3.34 12.34 21.79
N PRO A 57 -3.85 11.73 22.89
CA PRO A 57 -3.44 10.43 23.41
C PRO A 57 -3.76 9.27 22.44
N PRO A 58 -3.05 8.13 22.53
CA PRO A 58 -3.35 6.96 21.70
C PRO A 58 -4.75 6.43 21.99
N LEU A 59 -5.35 5.77 21.00
CA LEU A 59 -6.66 5.13 21.19
C LEU A 59 -6.54 3.95 22.17
N PRO A 60 -7.59 3.67 22.98
CA PRO A 60 -7.58 2.55 23.91
C PRO A 60 -7.37 1.21 23.19
N GLU A 61 -6.75 0.27 23.91
CA GLU A 61 -6.75 -1.12 23.50
C GLU A 61 -8.19 -1.64 23.35
N GLY A 62 -8.45 -2.40 22.29
CA GLY A 62 -9.81 -2.88 21.98
C GLY A 62 -10.74 -1.82 21.38
N TYR A 63 -10.26 -0.62 21.02
CA TYR A 63 -11.07 0.38 20.31
C TYR A 63 -11.82 -0.23 19.12
N PHE A 64 -13.15 -0.21 19.20
CA PHE A 64 -14.06 -0.74 18.19
C PHE A 64 -14.58 0.39 17.30
N GLY A 65 -13.96 0.54 16.13
CA GLY A 65 -14.30 1.58 15.16
C GLY A 65 -13.25 1.73 14.06
N ASN A 66 -13.46 2.71 13.18
CA ASN A 66 -12.52 3.06 12.12
C ASN A 66 -11.48 4.04 12.64
N ALA A 67 -10.20 3.70 12.51
CA ALA A 67 -9.07 4.56 12.84
C ALA A 67 -7.95 4.40 11.79
N ILE A 68 -8.37 4.40 10.52
CA ILE A 68 -7.50 4.27 9.35
C ILE A 68 -7.57 5.58 8.57
N MET A 69 -6.42 6.14 8.20
CA MET A 69 -6.32 7.29 7.31
C MET A 69 -5.45 6.95 6.12
N ASP A 70 -5.89 7.33 4.92
CA ASP A 70 -5.10 7.12 3.72
C ASP A 70 -4.10 8.24 3.51
N LEU A 71 -2.82 7.87 3.34
CA LEU A 71 -1.79 8.76 2.83
C LEU A 71 -1.55 8.47 1.35
N ALA A 72 -1.29 9.52 0.58
CA ALA A 72 -1.21 9.46 -0.87
C ALA A 72 0.11 10.05 -1.41
N PRO A 73 1.25 9.35 -1.25
CA PRO A 73 2.48 9.72 -1.95
C PRO A 73 2.24 9.90 -3.46
N LYS A 74 2.76 10.99 -4.03
CA LYS A 74 2.63 11.34 -5.45
C LYS A 74 3.99 11.51 -6.11
N ALA A 75 4.08 11.14 -7.38
CA ALA A 75 5.26 11.39 -8.20
C ALA A 75 4.93 11.32 -9.70
N ILE A 76 5.89 11.68 -10.53
CA ILE A 76 5.81 11.55 -11.99
C ILE A 76 6.24 10.13 -12.40
N ALA A 77 5.47 9.50 -13.29
CA ALA A 77 5.69 8.11 -13.70
C ALA A 77 7.08 7.90 -14.34
N GLY A 78 7.55 8.84 -15.16
CA GLY A 78 8.89 8.78 -15.76
C GLY A 78 9.99 8.70 -14.70
N ASP A 79 9.89 9.46 -13.61
CA ASP A 79 10.86 9.43 -12.50
C ASP A 79 10.81 8.09 -11.74
N ILE A 80 9.60 7.57 -11.47
CA ILE A 80 9.42 6.26 -10.80
C ILE A 80 10.07 5.14 -11.61
N VAL A 81 9.91 5.16 -12.94
CA VAL A 81 10.39 4.10 -13.82
C VAL A 81 11.90 4.20 -14.06
N SER A 82 12.40 5.41 -14.35
CA SER A 82 13.79 5.64 -14.78
C SER A 82 14.80 5.65 -13.62
N ARG A 83 14.39 6.08 -12.42
CA ARG A 83 15.29 6.18 -11.26
C ARG A 83 15.40 4.87 -10.49
N PRO A 84 16.44 4.70 -9.64
CA PRO A 84 16.55 3.53 -8.77
C PRO A 84 15.32 3.35 -7.88
N LEU A 85 14.98 2.11 -7.53
CA LEU A 85 13.81 1.82 -6.68
C LEU A 85 13.82 2.61 -5.37
N SER A 86 15.00 2.85 -4.77
CA SER A 86 15.18 3.66 -3.56
C SER A 86 14.60 5.06 -3.68
N TYR A 87 14.58 5.66 -4.87
CA TYR A 87 13.90 6.95 -5.10
C TYR A 87 12.40 6.86 -4.82
N THR A 88 11.73 5.87 -5.42
CA THR A 88 10.28 5.67 -5.23
C THR A 88 9.96 5.34 -3.78
N VAL A 89 10.77 4.48 -3.16
CA VAL A 89 10.63 4.09 -1.75
C VAL A 89 10.82 5.30 -0.82
N LYS A 90 11.77 6.20 -1.15
CA LYS A 90 11.99 7.43 -0.38
C LYS A 90 10.78 8.35 -0.39
N ILE A 91 10.08 8.49 -1.52
CA ILE A 91 8.86 9.31 -1.59
C ILE A 91 7.79 8.77 -0.64
N ILE A 92 7.62 7.44 -0.61
CA ILE A 92 6.70 6.78 0.33
C ILE A 92 7.15 7.06 1.77
N HIS A 93 8.42 6.81 2.07
CA HIS A 93 8.99 7.00 3.40
C HIS A 93 8.80 8.44 3.92
N ASP A 94 9.20 9.43 3.13
CA ASP A 94 9.10 10.84 3.49
C ASP A 94 7.64 11.24 3.71
N THR A 95 6.71 10.74 2.89
CA THR A 95 5.27 10.98 3.07
C THR A 95 4.75 10.38 4.39
N LEU A 96 5.12 9.12 4.69
CA LEU A 96 4.71 8.44 5.92
C LEU A 96 5.30 9.10 7.18
N CYS A 97 6.54 9.58 7.11
CA CYS A 97 7.20 10.29 8.21
C CYS A 97 6.61 11.69 8.43
N THR A 98 6.30 12.41 7.35
CA THR A 98 5.83 13.80 7.42
C THR A 98 4.35 13.90 7.77
N LEU A 99 3.52 13.00 7.25
CA LEU A 99 2.06 13.06 7.39
C LEU A 99 1.49 11.98 8.33
N GLY A 100 2.27 10.96 8.69
CA GLY A 100 1.82 9.87 9.55
C GLY A 100 1.88 10.20 11.04
N ASN A 101 1.49 11.39 11.46
CA ASN A 101 1.56 11.87 12.84
C ASN A 101 0.21 12.40 13.35
N ASN A 102 0.16 12.64 14.67
CA ASN A 102 -1.03 13.11 15.36
C ASN A 102 -1.57 14.42 14.77
N GLU A 103 -0.69 15.39 14.51
CA GLU A 103 -1.05 16.73 14.05
C GLU A 103 -1.79 16.66 12.70
N TYR A 104 -1.24 15.90 11.75
CA TYR A 104 -1.88 15.69 10.45
C TYR A 104 -3.21 14.95 10.59
N PHE A 105 -3.28 13.90 11.40
CA PHE A 105 -4.52 13.14 11.58
C PHE A 105 -5.64 13.97 12.22
N ARG A 106 -5.32 14.84 13.20
CA ARG A 106 -6.28 15.77 13.78
C ARG A 106 -6.74 16.82 12.76
N SER A 107 -5.79 17.41 12.02
CA SER A 107 -6.12 18.37 10.95
C SER A 107 -7.00 17.77 9.86
N ALA A 108 -6.76 16.52 9.48
CA ALA A 108 -7.60 15.81 8.52
C ALA A 108 -9.01 15.55 9.06
N LEU A 109 -9.17 15.27 10.36
CA LEU A 109 -10.51 15.19 10.98
C LEU A 109 -11.23 16.54 10.93
N ASP A 110 -10.55 17.64 11.23
CA ASP A 110 -11.12 18.99 11.15
C ASP A 110 -11.52 19.34 9.70
N PHE A 111 -10.71 18.93 8.72
CA PHE A 111 -11.04 19.06 7.31
C PHE A 111 -12.31 18.27 6.94
N LEU A 112 -12.44 17.03 7.43
CA LEU A 112 -13.62 16.21 7.17
C LEU A 112 -14.88 16.81 7.80
N GLU A 113 -14.79 17.29 9.04
CA GLU A 113 -15.89 17.94 9.77
C GLU A 113 -16.38 19.22 9.06
N SER A 114 -15.44 20.00 8.51
CA SER A 114 -15.76 21.23 7.76
C SER A 114 -16.20 20.99 6.32
N HIS A 115 -16.12 19.75 5.82
CA HIS A 115 -16.45 19.44 4.43
C HIS A 115 -17.97 19.39 4.22
N PRO A 116 -18.55 20.12 3.26
CA PRO A 116 -20.01 20.25 3.11
C PRO A 116 -20.69 18.94 2.75
N ASN A 117 -19.97 18.00 2.15
CA ASN A 117 -20.46 16.65 1.88
C ASN A 117 -19.31 15.63 1.83
N ILE A 118 -19.08 14.95 2.95
CA ILE A 118 -18.04 13.92 3.10
C ILE A 118 -18.23 12.72 2.15
N SER A 119 -19.44 12.48 1.62
CA SER A 119 -19.68 11.36 0.71
C SER A 119 -18.93 11.52 -0.61
N THR A 120 -18.56 12.76 -0.98
CA THR A 120 -17.79 13.05 -2.20
C THR A 120 -16.32 12.63 -2.09
N LEU A 121 -15.83 12.46 -0.85
CA LEU A 121 -14.46 12.05 -0.55
C LEU A 121 -14.31 10.52 -0.52
N ILE A 122 -15.41 9.77 -0.57
CA ILE A 122 -15.38 8.30 -0.56
C ILE A 122 -14.73 7.80 -1.85
N LYS A 123 -13.63 7.06 -1.70
CA LYS A 123 -12.90 6.48 -2.82
C LYS A 123 -13.71 5.38 -3.51
N GLY A 124 -14.16 5.67 -4.72
CA GLY A 124 -14.89 4.72 -5.56
C GLY A 124 -13.99 3.87 -6.45
N PRO A 125 -14.60 3.04 -7.34
CA PRO A 125 -13.88 2.24 -8.33
C PRO A 125 -12.99 3.07 -9.27
N GLN A 126 -13.33 4.34 -9.48
CA GLN A 126 -12.60 5.23 -10.39
C GLN A 126 -11.33 5.83 -9.77
N THR A 127 -11.20 5.83 -8.43
CA THR A 127 -10.09 6.50 -7.73
C THR A 127 -8.71 5.98 -8.14
N PHE A 128 -8.63 4.70 -8.51
CA PHE A 128 -7.37 4.05 -8.89
C PHE A 128 -7.35 3.62 -10.37
N LYS A 129 -8.31 4.08 -11.18
CA LYS A 129 -8.35 3.70 -12.58
C LYS A 129 -7.30 4.50 -13.36
N GLY A 130 -6.53 3.80 -14.21
CA GLY A 130 -5.58 4.43 -15.13
C GLY A 130 -4.19 4.60 -14.54
N CYS A 131 -3.98 5.60 -13.68
CA CYS A 131 -2.60 6.01 -13.32
C CYS A 131 -2.20 5.68 -11.88
N SER A 132 -3.17 5.60 -10.97
CA SER A 132 -2.93 5.47 -9.53
C SER A 132 -3.17 4.05 -9.02
N ILE A 133 -2.63 3.71 -7.86
CA ILE A 133 -2.92 2.43 -7.20
C ILE A 133 -3.27 2.62 -5.72
N GLY A 134 -3.97 1.67 -5.15
CA GLY A 134 -4.13 1.53 -3.71
C GLY A 134 -3.45 0.26 -3.23
N ASN A 135 -2.74 0.31 -2.10
CA ASN A 135 -2.09 -0.85 -1.51
C ASN A 135 -2.48 -1.02 -0.05
N ALA A 136 -3.35 -1.98 0.23
CA ALA A 136 -3.71 -2.35 1.61
C ALA A 136 -2.69 -3.35 2.16
N ASN A 137 -2.30 -3.15 3.42
CA ASN A 137 -1.33 -4.01 4.10
C ASN A 137 -1.99 -4.77 5.26
N TRP A 138 -2.19 -6.08 5.09
CA TRP A 138 -2.74 -6.96 6.12
C TRP A 138 -1.66 -7.79 6.83
N LEU A 139 -0.37 -7.52 6.59
CA LEU A 139 0.74 -8.33 7.12
C LEU A 139 0.82 -8.32 8.65
N LYS A 140 0.26 -7.32 9.32
CA LYS A 140 0.25 -7.19 10.79
C LYS A 140 -1.10 -7.59 11.42
N LEU A 141 -2.08 -8.00 10.62
CA LEU A 141 -3.37 -8.41 11.14
C LEU A 141 -3.33 -9.89 11.56
N PRO A 142 -4.02 -10.29 12.64
CA PRO A 142 -4.04 -11.65 13.19
C PRO A 142 -4.91 -12.60 12.35
N MET A 143 -4.63 -12.70 11.06
CA MET A 143 -5.56 -13.30 10.08
C MET A 143 -5.67 -14.83 10.16
N TYR A 144 -4.70 -15.50 10.78
CA TYR A 144 -4.67 -16.96 10.92
C TYR A 144 -4.97 -17.43 12.36
N GLU A 145 -5.38 -16.53 13.25
CA GLU A 145 -5.75 -16.86 14.65
C GLU A 145 -7.19 -17.38 14.77
N ALA A 146 -7.97 -17.33 13.70
CA ALA A 146 -9.36 -17.80 13.66
C ALA A 146 -9.45 -19.33 13.61
N ASP A 147 -9.25 -19.98 14.75
CA ASP A 147 -9.47 -21.42 14.94
C ASP A 147 -10.79 -21.67 15.71
N PHE A 148 -11.73 -22.32 15.05
CA PHE A 148 -13.05 -22.66 15.61
C PHE A 148 -13.13 -24.11 16.14
N GLY A 149 -12.00 -24.81 16.25
CA GLY A 149 -11.91 -26.21 16.68
C GLY A 149 -11.54 -27.19 15.55
N TRP A 150 -11.36 -26.70 14.33
CA TRP A 150 -10.94 -27.49 13.15
C TRP A 150 -9.53 -27.15 12.67
N GLY A 151 -8.79 -26.36 13.43
CA GLY A 151 -7.47 -25.87 13.06
C GLY A 151 -7.52 -24.48 12.42
N GLN A 152 -6.33 -23.92 12.22
CA GLN A 152 -6.14 -22.60 11.63
C GLN A 152 -6.55 -22.58 10.14
N PRO A 153 -6.92 -21.41 9.59
CA PRO A 153 -7.26 -21.28 8.18
C PRO A 153 -6.12 -21.71 7.26
N VAL A 154 -6.44 -22.49 6.23
CA VAL A 154 -5.45 -22.85 5.17
C VAL A 154 -5.13 -21.69 4.24
N TYR A 155 -6.03 -20.71 4.13
CA TYR A 155 -5.89 -19.51 3.32
C TYR A 155 -6.71 -18.38 3.93
N MET A 156 -6.17 -17.17 3.87
CA MET A 156 -6.91 -15.95 4.18
C MET A 156 -6.57 -14.87 3.14
N GLY A 157 -7.60 -14.32 2.51
CA GLY A 157 -7.46 -13.26 1.52
C GLY A 157 -8.80 -12.63 1.17
N PRO A 158 -8.80 -11.70 0.20
CA PRO A 158 -10.03 -11.06 -0.26
C PRO A 158 -10.81 -12.05 -1.13
N ALA A 159 -12.14 -12.09 -1.01
CA ALA A 159 -12.96 -12.94 -1.88
C ALA A 159 -12.89 -12.50 -3.35
N VAL A 160 -12.89 -11.18 -3.59
CA VAL A 160 -12.80 -10.56 -4.92
C VAL A 160 -12.06 -9.22 -4.81
N ILE A 161 -11.19 -8.91 -5.78
CA ILE A 161 -10.71 -7.54 -6.01
C ILE A 161 -11.43 -7.00 -7.25
N SER A 162 -12.44 -6.16 -7.03
CA SER A 162 -13.37 -5.73 -8.09
C SER A 162 -12.94 -4.49 -8.86
N CYS A 163 -11.85 -3.82 -8.45
CA CYS A 163 -11.44 -2.53 -9.00
C CYS A 163 -9.99 -2.56 -9.46
N ALA A 164 -9.75 -2.24 -10.73
CA ALA A 164 -8.41 -2.04 -11.26
C ALA A 164 -7.65 -0.99 -10.44
N GLY A 165 -6.36 -1.22 -10.24
CA GLY A 165 -5.48 -0.41 -9.41
C GLY A 165 -5.56 -0.70 -7.91
N ARG A 166 -6.40 -1.63 -7.45
CA ARG A 166 -6.35 -2.11 -6.06
C ARG A 166 -5.38 -3.28 -5.91
N SER A 167 -4.57 -3.20 -4.87
CA SER A 167 -3.64 -4.25 -4.45
C SER A 167 -3.71 -4.47 -2.95
N MET A 168 -3.39 -5.68 -2.52
CA MET A 168 -3.40 -6.07 -1.11
C MET A 168 -2.29 -7.07 -0.82
N LEU A 169 -1.56 -6.81 0.26
CA LEU A 169 -0.58 -7.71 0.85
C LEU A 169 -1.22 -8.48 1.99
N ALA A 170 -1.12 -9.80 1.98
CA ALA A 170 -1.60 -10.67 3.05
C ALA A 170 -0.48 -11.64 3.48
N PRO A 171 -0.41 -12.01 4.77
CA PRO A 171 0.55 -12.99 5.23
C PRO A 171 0.23 -14.37 4.62
N ASN A 172 1.27 -15.16 4.36
CA ASN A 172 1.08 -16.58 4.05
C ASN A 172 0.75 -17.36 5.32
N PRO A 173 0.21 -18.58 5.21
CA PRO A 173 -0.07 -19.42 6.37
C PRO A 173 1.18 -19.62 7.26
N PRO A 174 1.00 -19.80 8.58
CA PRO A 174 2.10 -20.08 9.50
C PRO A 174 2.99 -21.23 8.99
N GLY A 175 4.31 -21.06 9.08
CA GLY A 175 5.30 -22.04 8.61
C GLY A 175 5.68 -21.94 7.12
N VAL A 176 4.87 -21.30 6.27
CA VAL A 176 5.23 -21.07 4.85
C VAL A 176 6.21 -19.90 4.71
N GLY A 177 6.01 -18.86 5.52
CA GLY A 177 6.78 -17.62 5.47
C GLY A 177 6.45 -16.73 4.26
N GLY A 178 6.91 -15.48 4.32
CA GLY A 178 6.65 -14.50 3.26
C GLY A 178 5.21 -13.96 3.25
N PHE A 179 4.78 -13.50 2.09
CA PHE A 179 3.46 -12.89 1.88
C PHE A 179 2.95 -13.20 0.48
N SER A 180 1.65 -12.98 0.29
CA SER A 180 0.97 -13.00 -1.00
C SER A 180 0.53 -11.59 -1.38
N LEU A 181 0.70 -11.25 -2.66
CA LEU A 181 0.17 -10.03 -3.26
C LEU A 181 -1.03 -10.40 -4.13
N THR A 182 -2.19 -9.82 -3.83
CA THR A 182 -3.35 -9.85 -4.73
C THR A 182 -3.49 -8.47 -5.37
N ILE A 183 -3.61 -8.39 -6.69
CA ILE A 183 -3.72 -7.12 -7.43
C ILE A 183 -4.65 -7.29 -8.63
N ALA A 184 -5.40 -6.24 -8.95
CA ALA A 184 -6.19 -6.14 -10.17
C ALA A 184 -5.69 -4.99 -11.04
N LEU A 185 -5.47 -5.24 -12.32
CA LEU A 185 -5.20 -4.25 -13.36
C LEU A 185 -6.27 -4.35 -14.46
N GLU A 186 -6.28 -3.38 -15.38
CA GLU A 186 -7.38 -3.17 -16.33
C GLU A 186 -7.54 -4.28 -17.37
N SER A 187 -6.48 -5.03 -17.67
CA SER A 187 -6.46 -6.05 -18.72
C SER A 187 -5.47 -7.18 -18.40
N ASP A 188 -5.68 -8.35 -19.01
CA ASP A 188 -4.73 -9.47 -18.95
C ASP A 188 -3.35 -9.07 -19.50
N TYR A 189 -3.32 -8.16 -20.48
CA TYR A 189 -2.08 -7.60 -21.00
C TYR A 189 -1.30 -6.86 -19.92
N HIS A 190 -1.93 -5.92 -19.19
CA HIS A 190 -1.28 -5.23 -18.08
C HIS A 190 -0.91 -6.19 -16.94
N MET A 191 -1.75 -7.19 -16.65
CA MET A 191 -1.46 -8.21 -15.63
C MET A 191 -0.22 -9.04 -15.97
N ASN A 192 -0.06 -9.43 -17.24
CA ASN A 192 1.11 -10.18 -17.70
C ASN A 192 2.39 -9.34 -17.63
N LEU A 193 2.33 -8.08 -18.07
CA LEU A 193 3.45 -7.15 -17.93
C LEU A 193 3.83 -6.93 -16.46
N PHE A 194 2.83 -6.71 -15.59
CA PHE A 194 3.05 -6.54 -14.16
C PHE A 194 3.75 -7.75 -13.56
N LYS A 195 3.27 -8.97 -13.87
CA LYS A 195 3.89 -10.21 -13.39
C LYS A 195 5.36 -10.28 -13.79
N ASN A 196 5.68 -9.98 -15.04
CA ASN A 196 7.06 -10.00 -15.53
C ASN A 196 7.94 -8.99 -14.77
N TYR A 197 7.49 -7.73 -14.66
CA TYR A 197 8.24 -6.70 -13.95
C TYR A 197 8.32 -6.92 -12.44
N PHE A 198 7.33 -7.54 -11.83
CA PHE A 198 7.29 -7.77 -10.39
C PHE A 198 8.31 -8.82 -9.95
N TYR A 199 8.52 -9.86 -10.75
CA TYR A 199 9.48 -10.92 -10.46
C TYR A 199 10.90 -10.65 -11.02
N ASP A 200 11.07 -9.61 -11.82
CA ASP A 200 12.36 -9.10 -12.29
C ASP A 200 13.04 -8.28 -11.15
N ILE A 201 13.56 -9.01 -10.15
CA ILE A 201 14.10 -8.46 -8.90
C ILE A 201 15.61 -8.28 -8.94
#